data_AF-A0A2S9Y1N2-F1
#
_entry.id   AF-A0A2S9Y1N2-F1
#
_cell.length_a   1.000
_cell.length_b   1.000
_cell.length_c   1.000
_cell.angle_alpha   90.00
_cell.angle_beta   90.00
_cell.angle_gamma   90.00
#
_symmetry.space_group_name_H-M   'P 1'
#
loop_
_entity.id
_entity.type
_entity.pdbx_description
1 polymer ?
#
loop_
_entity_poly.entity_id
_entity_poly.type
_entity_poly.pdbx_seq_one_letter_code
_entity_poly.pdbx_strand_id
1 'polypeptide(L)'
;MHLRRFAAGALGLGLTACLGPNPLLDAGGDGSESGAETTTGDGDSGDGDSDSRDGDGDGDTGSGDGDGDSGDGDSGDGDGCSNAVHDGDETDLDCGGSCPACEPGEACLEPGDCDSLVCDEQVCATPSCSDDVRNGDELDVDCGGSCRFCEHSVYVDEFDDFEGSDSLWPGLAMFSDGVFAVSYVALATEEIRVRWFDDLATPFGAGEEVTDLLTEPTIASQAMIETDDLDDHTVYMVLNGEDEMSVNRDVFAAARAPGKAAELAPIYQGPNPVAHADMILDGAIATYVWEDDGRIYLRRYDFDLLGGSWITLAQTANPNYANRPGRNPTLARGPEVTVVAWAACDGVMTDACDIELRRFDDGWVEDAPVSLNLQPHPYGDPQLAIADDGRVALTWTRLDNGNREVWAAIVDAELAPDGAAWLLQGGLETPLSPTSDVVALEDGTFAFGWPDALANRVHIRRFIGADTPLVTDVGDEAPWPTTDLPYWVRMATSGNLVAVVWSGKSDNVFQIQGQVLSF
;
A
#
# COMPACT_ATOMS: atom_id res chain seq x y z
N MET A 1 -63.64 -10.37 11.06
CA MET A 1 -64.33 -9.28 11.80
C MET A 1 -63.54 -8.00 11.52
N HIS A 2 -64.24 -6.93 11.15
CA HIS A 2 -63.82 -5.84 10.27
C HIS A 2 -62.49 -5.10 10.54
N LEU A 3 -61.64 -4.98 9.50
CA LEU A 3 -60.79 -3.79 9.26
C LEU A 3 -61.53 -2.81 8.32
N ARG A 4 -61.40 -1.51 8.60
CA ARG A 4 -62.01 -0.39 7.88
C ARG A 4 -61.11 0.13 6.75
N ARG A 5 -61.79 0.66 5.73
CA ARG A 5 -61.37 1.20 4.42
C ARG A 5 -60.71 2.58 4.47
N PHE A 6 -59.90 2.91 3.44
CA PHE A 6 -59.96 4.11 2.56
C PHE A 6 -59.17 3.77 1.26
N ALA A 7 -59.82 3.51 0.10
CA ALA A 7 -60.14 4.43 -1.03
C ALA A 7 -58.88 5.15 -1.60
N ALA A 8 -58.31 4.87 -2.78
CA ALA A 8 -58.76 4.61 -4.17
C ALA A 8 -58.98 5.86 -5.05
N GLY A 9 -58.09 6.01 -6.06
CA GLY A 9 -58.35 6.57 -7.39
C GLY A 9 -57.89 8.01 -7.63
N ALA A 10 -57.53 8.47 -8.84
CA ALA A 10 -57.20 7.86 -10.13
C ALA A 10 -56.79 9.01 -11.09
N LEU A 11 -55.94 8.68 -12.06
CA LEU A 11 -55.70 9.28 -13.39
C LEU A 11 -56.19 10.72 -13.74
N GLY A 12 -55.26 11.48 -14.34
CA GLY A 12 -55.55 12.58 -15.27
C GLY A 12 -54.49 12.65 -16.38
N LEU A 13 -54.90 12.35 -17.62
CA LEU A 13 -54.18 12.50 -18.88
C LEU A 13 -54.21 13.97 -19.36
N GLY A 14 -53.13 14.42 -20.00
CA GLY A 14 -53.09 15.67 -20.78
C GLY A 14 -51.90 15.70 -21.75
N LEU A 15 -52.16 15.41 -23.02
CA LEU A 15 -51.27 15.54 -24.18
C LEU A 15 -51.33 16.98 -24.74
N THR A 16 -50.20 17.51 -25.26
CA THR A 16 -49.93 18.03 -26.63
C THR A 16 -48.78 19.04 -26.62
N ALA A 17 -47.65 18.72 -27.26
CA ALA A 17 -47.20 19.18 -28.60
C ALA A 17 -46.45 20.53 -28.54
N CYS A 18 -45.40 20.87 -29.31
CA CYS A 18 -44.71 20.34 -30.49
C CYS A 18 -43.43 21.19 -30.71
N LEU A 19 -42.66 20.86 -31.76
CA LEU A 19 -41.48 21.55 -32.36
C LEU A 19 -40.15 21.04 -31.79
N GLY A 20 -39.25 20.40 -32.52
CA GLY A 20 -39.04 20.23 -33.97
C GLY A 20 -37.53 20.02 -34.21
N PRO A 21 -37.09 19.44 -35.35
CA PRO A 21 -35.85 18.66 -35.45
C PRO A 21 -34.65 19.39 -36.11
N ASN A 22 -33.48 18.74 -36.03
CA ASN A 22 -32.17 18.94 -36.71
C ASN A 22 -32.11 19.81 -37.99
N PRO A 23 -30.91 20.38 -38.26
CA PRO A 23 -30.09 19.88 -39.38
C PRO A 23 -28.58 19.78 -39.01
N LEU A 24 -27.84 18.73 -39.40
CA LEU A 24 -27.22 18.46 -40.71
C LEU A 24 -26.30 19.58 -41.23
N LEU A 25 -24.99 19.28 -41.30
CA LEU A 25 -24.00 19.58 -42.36
C LEU A 25 -22.63 19.05 -41.88
N ASP A 26 -21.67 18.64 -42.70
CA ASP A 26 -21.53 17.74 -43.86
C ASP A 26 -20.01 17.54 -44.02
N ALA A 27 -19.63 16.48 -44.72
CA ALA A 27 -18.32 15.91 -44.88
C ALA A 27 -17.24 16.80 -45.54
N GLY A 28 -16.00 16.35 -45.37
CA GLY A 28 -14.85 16.70 -46.21
C GLY A 28 -13.68 15.76 -45.91
N GLY A 29 -13.67 14.60 -46.56
CA GLY A 29 -12.50 13.73 -46.64
C GLY A 29 -11.62 14.07 -47.84
N ASP A 30 -10.34 13.73 -47.71
CA ASP A 30 -9.37 13.31 -48.74
C ASP A 30 -8.17 12.81 -47.88
N GLY A 31 -7.67 11.58 -47.97
CA GLY A 31 -7.44 10.77 -49.16
C GLY A 31 -5.98 10.95 -49.60
N SER A 32 -5.08 10.10 -49.11
CA SER A 32 -3.97 9.56 -49.93
C SER A 32 -3.14 8.53 -49.16
N GLU A 33 -3.29 7.29 -49.59
CA GLU A 33 -2.33 6.21 -49.40
C GLU A 33 -1.09 6.39 -50.30
N SER A 34 0.00 5.75 -49.89
CA SER A 34 1.12 5.15 -50.65
C SER A 34 2.42 5.46 -49.90
N GLY A 35 3.36 4.55 -49.73
CA GLY A 35 3.69 3.35 -50.48
C GLY A 35 5.21 3.23 -50.42
N ALA A 36 5.69 1.99 -50.33
CA ALA A 36 7.04 1.60 -49.93
C ALA A 36 8.20 2.00 -50.85
N GLU A 37 9.41 1.69 -50.34
CA GLU A 37 10.66 1.29 -51.02
C GLU A 37 11.90 2.20 -50.84
N THR A 38 12.81 1.67 -50.02
CA THR A 38 14.27 1.52 -50.23
C THR A 38 14.98 2.46 -51.22
N THR A 39 16.02 3.14 -50.75
CA THR A 39 17.40 3.01 -51.30
C THR A 39 18.45 3.62 -50.36
N THR A 40 19.62 3.00 -50.42
CA THR A 40 20.92 3.17 -49.76
C THR A 40 21.59 4.54 -49.90
N GLY A 41 22.41 4.93 -48.90
CA GLY A 41 23.42 5.99 -49.04
C GLY A 41 24.29 6.13 -47.78
N ASP A 42 25.60 5.96 -47.98
CA ASP A 42 26.69 5.77 -47.01
C ASP A 42 27.21 7.03 -46.28
N GLY A 43 28.01 6.79 -45.22
CA GLY A 43 29.02 7.69 -44.62
C GLY A 43 28.50 8.55 -43.46
N ASP A 44 29.22 8.80 -42.37
CA ASP A 44 30.66 8.82 -42.14
C ASP A 44 30.96 8.71 -40.63
N SER A 45 32.09 8.11 -40.31
CA SER A 45 32.59 7.84 -38.96
C SER A 45 33.32 9.06 -38.40
N GLY A 46 33.11 9.36 -37.12
CA GLY A 46 33.87 10.36 -36.39
C GLY A 46 34.47 9.77 -35.11
N ASP A 47 35.66 9.21 -35.24
CA ASP A 47 36.56 8.87 -34.13
C ASP A 47 37.10 10.15 -33.48
N GLY A 48 37.31 10.12 -32.15
CA GLY A 48 37.90 11.20 -31.39
C GLY A 48 38.43 10.71 -30.05
N ASP A 49 39.64 10.17 -30.09
CA ASP A 49 40.42 9.60 -29.00
C ASP A 49 40.70 10.53 -27.81
N SER A 50 40.92 9.84 -26.69
CA SER A 50 41.65 10.12 -25.44
C SER A 50 42.66 11.28 -25.40
N ASP A 51 42.83 11.84 -24.20
CA ASP A 51 44.14 11.85 -23.52
C ASP A 51 44.03 12.18 -22.02
N SER A 52 44.42 11.21 -21.19
CA SER A 52 44.76 11.35 -19.77
C SER A 52 46.07 12.10 -19.60
N ARG A 53 46.17 13.01 -18.61
CA ARG A 53 47.45 13.33 -17.94
C ARG A 53 47.28 13.63 -16.46
N ASP A 54 48.03 12.86 -15.70
CA ASP A 54 48.30 12.92 -14.26
C ASP A 54 48.97 14.23 -13.83
N GLY A 55 48.83 14.56 -12.54
CA GLY A 55 49.59 15.61 -11.88
C GLY A 55 49.35 15.66 -10.37
N ASP A 56 49.92 14.69 -9.65
CA ASP A 56 50.11 14.73 -8.19
C ASP A 56 50.99 15.92 -7.75
N GLY A 57 50.73 16.46 -6.56
CA GLY A 57 51.58 17.47 -5.92
C GLY A 57 51.18 17.78 -4.48
N ASP A 58 51.65 16.96 -3.54
CA ASP A 58 51.66 17.21 -2.09
C ASP A 58 52.53 18.43 -1.70
N GLY A 59 52.20 19.08 -0.56
CA GLY A 59 53.24 19.50 0.39
C GLY A 59 53.23 20.93 0.95
N ASP A 60 52.69 21.01 2.17
CA ASP A 60 53.32 21.59 3.37
C ASP A 60 53.12 23.08 3.78
N THR A 61 53.14 23.18 5.11
CA THR A 61 52.78 24.18 6.10
C THR A 61 53.61 25.46 6.13
N GLY A 62 52.97 26.54 6.60
CA GLY A 62 53.63 27.80 6.95
C GLY A 62 52.79 28.62 7.92
N SER A 63 53.14 28.54 9.20
CA SER A 63 52.60 29.36 10.29
C SER A 63 53.01 30.83 10.12
N GLY A 64 52.07 31.74 10.37
CA GLY A 64 52.30 33.18 10.45
C GLY A 64 51.34 33.81 11.44
N ASP A 65 51.83 34.05 12.66
CA ASP A 65 51.16 34.84 13.68
C ASP A 65 50.94 36.28 13.19
N GLY A 66 49.73 36.78 13.34
CA GLY A 66 49.36 38.17 13.10
C GLY A 66 48.20 38.56 14.01
N ASP A 67 48.55 39.11 15.18
CA ASP A 67 47.63 39.81 16.07
C ASP A 67 46.94 40.96 15.31
N GLY A 68 45.61 40.92 15.31
CA GLY A 68 44.74 41.94 14.72
C GLY A 68 43.39 41.97 15.43
N ASP A 69 43.37 42.52 16.64
CA ASP A 69 42.17 43.07 17.28
C ASP A 69 41.61 44.20 16.39
N SER A 70 40.41 44.00 15.81
CA SER A 70 39.58 45.03 15.18
C SER A 70 38.16 44.49 14.88
N GLY A 71 37.18 44.84 15.73
CA GLY A 71 35.72 44.88 15.45
C GLY A 71 35.05 43.51 15.23
N ASP A 72 34.04 43.10 15.99
CA ASP A 72 32.72 43.74 16.11
C ASP A 72 32.41 44.73 14.97
N GLY A 73 32.48 44.26 13.72
CA GLY A 73 31.45 44.60 12.74
C GLY A 73 30.49 43.41 12.74
N ASP A 74 29.25 43.50 13.24
CA ASP A 74 28.22 44.44 12.79
C ASP A 74 28.45 44.88 11.35
N SER A 75 28.54 43.89 10.46
CA SER A 75 28.11 44.08 9.09
C SER A 75 26.61 44.31 9.13
N GLY A 76 26.23 45.56 9.44
CA GLY A 76 24.99 46.16 8.95
C GLY A 76 25.09 46.35 7.44
N ASP A 77 25.26 45.24 6.72
CA ASP A 77 24.82 45.10 5.33
C ASP A 77 23.29 45.02 5.47
N GLY A 78 22.53 46.07 5.18
CA GLY A 78 22.40 46.54 3.81
C GLY A 78 21.37 45.71 3.02
N ASP A 79 20.89 44.59 3.58
CA ASP A 79 19.74 43.86 3.07
C ASP A 79 18.46 44.55 3.56
N GLY A 80 17.68 45.13 2.64
CA GLY A 80 16.37 45.74 2.93
C GLY A 80 15.40 44.73 3.58
N CYS A 81 15.61 43.45 3.28
CA CYS A 81 14.78 42.28 3.53
C CYS A 81 14.49 41.88 4.99
N SER A 82 14.71 42.75 5.98
CA SER A 82 14.37 42.46 7.40
C SER A 82 14.28 43.74 8.24
N ASN A 83 13.97 44.87 7.60
CA ASN A 83 14.01 46.19 8.22
C ASN A 83 12.63 46.73 8.63
N ALA A 84 11.57 45.96 8.43
CA ALA A 84 10.16 46.30 8.66
C ALA A 84 9.68 47.51 7.84
N VAL A 85 10.26 47.70 6.66
CA VAL A 85 9.92 48.76 5.71
C VAL A 85 9.93 48.19 4.30
N HIS A 86 8.79 48.29 3.63
CA HIS A 86 8.69 47.95 2.20
C HIS A 86 9.60 48.85 1.36
N ASP A 87 10.79 48.37 1.01
CA ASP A 87 11.80 49.10 0.25
C ASP A 87 12.54 48.21 -0.77
N GLY A 88 13.54 48.77 -1.47
CA GLY A 88 14.23 48.03 -2.52
C GLY A 88 13.30 47.60 -3.68
N ASP A 89 13.35 46.31 -4.01
CA ASP A 89 12.51 45.62 -4.99
C ASP A 89 11.56 44.59 -4.35
N GLU A 90 11.34 44.69 -3.03
CA GLU A 90 10.38 43.88 -2.29
C GLU A 90 8.95 44.00 -2.87
N THR A 91 8.16 42.94 -2.78
CA THR A 91 6.75 42.94 -3.20
C THR A 91 5.78 43.05 -2.04
N ASP A 92 6.18 42.62 -0.84
CA ASP A 92 5.53 42.95 0.43
C ASP A 92 6.59 43.27 1.51
N LEU A 93 6.17 43.56 2.75
CA LEU A 93 7.04 43.97 3.84
C LEU A 93 8.15 42.93 4.11
N ASP A 94 9.40 43.30 3.80
CA ASP A 94 10.59 42.45 4.02
C ASP A 94 10.62 41.14 3.21
N CYS A 95 9.87 41.04 2.09
CA CYS A 95 9.84 39.84 1.26
C CYS A 95 9.57 40.11 -0.23
N GLY A 96 9.91 39.14 -1.09
CA GLY A 96 9.76 39.20 -2.54
C GLY A 96 10.89 39.95 -3.26
N GLY A 97 10.96 39.84 -4.59
CA GLY A 97 12.03 40.44 -5.39
C GLY A 97 13.39 39.84 -5.08
N SER A 98 14.31 40.66 -4.54
CA SER A 98 15.64 40.19 -4.11
C SER A 98 15.67 39.61 -2.68
N CYS A 99 14.55 39.71 -1.96
CA CYS A 99 14.39 39.23 -0.60
C CYS A 99 13.86 37.79 -0.53
N PRO A 100 13.82 37.16 0.67
CA PRO A 100 13.15 35.87 0.83
C PRO A 100 11.72 35.92 0.30
N ALA A 101 11.24 34.80 -0.23
CA ALA A 101 9.90 34.75 -0.78
C ALA A 101 8.82 34.94 0.31
N CYS A 102 7.67 35.47 -0.10
CA CYS A 102 6.59 35.87 0.76
C CYS A 102 5.66 34.68 1.09
N GLU A 103 5.12 34.69 2.31
CA GLU A 103 4.13 33.72 2.76
C GLU A 103 2.78 33.86 2.00
N PRO A 104 1.93 32.82 1.98
CA PRO A 104 0.61 32.92 1.38
C PRO A 104 -0.24 34.07 1.96
N GLY A 105 -0.84 34.88 1.09
CA GLY A 105 -1.65 36.04 1.43
C GLY A 105 -0.94 37.39 1.34
N GLU A 106 0.38 37.40 1.21
CA GLU A 106 1.20 38.60 1.00
C GLU A 106 1.24 38.99 -0.48
N ALA A 107 1.63 40.23 -0.78
CA ALA A 107 1.66 40.80 -2.12
C ALA A 107 2.84 40.30 -2.95
N CYS A 108 2.59 40.08 -4.25
CA CYS A 108 3.58 39.60 -5.21
C CYS A 108 3.39 40.25 -6.58
N LEU A 109 4.44 40.19 -7.40
CA LEU A 109 4.42 40.64 -8.80
C LEU A 109 4.71 39.50 -9.78
N GLU A 110 5.50 38.51 -9.36
CA GLU A 110 5.83 37.33 -10.13
C GLU A 110 5.87 36.06 -9.24
N PRO A 111 5.78 34.86 -9.84
CA PRO A 111 5.87 33.58 -9.13
C PRO A 111 7.01 33.49 -8.11
N GLY A 112 8.20 33.95 -8.47
CA GLY A 112 9.39 33.87 -7.61
C GLY A 112 9.31 34.69 -6.32
N ASP A 113 8.35 35.61 -6.22
CA ASP A 113 8.13 36.39 -5.00
C ASP A 113 7.44 35.60 -3.89
N CYS A 114 6.86 34.43 -4.20
CA CYS A 114 6.03 33.65 -3.29
C CYS A 114 6.69 32.33 -2.91
N ASP A 115 6.57 31.93 -1.64
CA ASP A 115 7.05 30.62 -1.17
C ASP A 115 6.35 29.47 -1.92
N SER A 116 5.09 29.65 -2.30
CA SER A 116 4.34 28.71 -3.13
C SER A 116 4.74 28.70 -4.59
N LEU A 117 5.56 29.67 -5.03
CA LEU A 117 5.85 29.94 -6.43
C LEU A 117 4.58 30.27 -7.26
N VAL A 118 3.47 30.63 -6.62
CA VAL A 118 2.20 30.98 -7.28
C VAL A 118 1.76 32.37 -6.83
N CYS A 119 1.94 33.33 -7.73
CA CYS A 119 1.41 34.68 -7.57
C CYS A 119 0.07 34.81 -8.32
N ASP A 120 -1.04 34.66 -7.61
CA ASP A 120 -2.39 34.78 -8.19
C ASP A 120 -3.05 36.08 -7.77
N GLU A 121 -3.60 36.82 -8.74
CA GLU A 121 -4.22 38.13 -8.51
C GLU A 121 -3.34 39.13 -7.70
N GLN A 122 -2.01 39.07 -7.86
CA GLN A 122 -1.01 39.87 -7.12
C GLN A 122 -0.88 39.51 -5.63
N VAL A 123 -1.31 38.32 -5.25
CA VAL A 123 -1.21 37.78 -3.89
C VAL A 123 -0.62 36.38 -3.96
N CYS A 124 0.28 36.05 -3.03
CA CYS A 124 0.82 34.71 -2.93
C CYS A 124 -0.27 33.71 -2.57
N ALA A 125 -0.52 32.74 -3.44
CA ALA A 125 -1.48 31.68 -3.20
C ALA A 125 -0.93 30.67 -2.19
N THR A 126 -1.81 29.97 -1.48
CA THR A 126 -1.42 28.80 -0.69
C THR A 126 -1.04 27.65 -1.65
N PRO A 127 0.05 26.91 -1.38
CA PRO A 127 0.40 25.68 -2.12
C PRO A 127 -0.83 24.79 -2.33
N SER A 128 -0.99 24.25 -3.53
CA SER A 128 -2.15 23.44 -3.90
C SER A 128 -1.72 22.27 -4.79
N CYS A 129 -2.25 21.08 -4.52
CA CYS A 129 -2.01 19.84 -5.28
C CYS A 129 -2.59 19.80 -6.70
N SER A 130 -2.84 20.96 -7.31
CA SER A 130 -3.42 21.09 -8.65
C SER A 130 -3.12 22.46 -9.26
N ASP A 131 -1.98 23.06 -8.89
CA ASP A 131 -1.56 24.38 -9.36
C ASP A 131 -0.47 24.32 -10.45
N ASP A 132 -0.14 23.12 -10.94
CA ASP A 132 0.88 22.83 -11.95
C ASP A 132 2.30 23.27 -11.52
N VAL A 133 2.54 23.47 -10.22
CA VAL A 133 3.82 23.91 -9.67
C VAL A 133 4.22 23.02 -8.49
N ARG A 134 5.45 22.48 -8.55
CA ARG A 134 6.00 21.73 -7.41
C ARG A 134 6.27 22.67 -6.23
N ASN A 135 5.43 22.65 -5.21
CA ASN A 135 5.54 23.49 -4.02
C ASN A 135 5.08 22.75 -2.74
N GLY A 136 5.11 23.42 -1.59
CA GLY A 136 4.72 22.80 -0.32
C GLY A 136 5.59 21.58 0.05
N ASP A 137 4.94 20.44 0.31
CA ASP A 137 5.58 19.16 0.62
C ASP A 137 5.61 18.16 -0.55
N GLU A 138 5.33 18.63 -1.77
CA GLU A 138 5.26 17.79 -2.97
C GLU A 138 6.60 17.17 -3.39
N LEU A 139 6.55 15.90 -3.80
CA LEU A 139 7.70 15.16 -4.33
C LEU A 139 7.91 15.38 -5.82
N ASP A 140 6.82 15.61 -6.55
CA ASP A 140 6.82 16.05 -7.95
C ASP A 140 5.61 16.96 -8.16
N VAL A 141 5.51 17.63 -9.31
CA VAL A 141 4.44 18.60 -9.61
C VAL A 141 3.06 18.00 -9.31
N ASP A 142 2.33 18.59 -8.35
CA ASP A 142 0.98 18.20 -7.94
C ASP A 142 0.87 16.74 -7.40
N CYS A 143 1.94 16.18 -6.82
CA CYS A 143 1.90 14.87 -6.16
C CYS A 143 2.97 14.67 -5.07
N GLY A 144 2.72 13.68 -4.20
CA GLY A 144 3.54 13.38 -3.02
C GLY A 144 3.32 14.38 -1.87
N GLY A 145 3.98 14.14 -0.74
CA GLY A 145 3.73 14.82 0.51
C GLY A 145 2.28 14.69 0.95
N SER A 146 1.62 15.83 1.10
CA SER A 146 0.20 15.91 1.45
C SER A 146 -0.74 15.72 0.25
N CYS A 147 -0.20 15.57 -0.97
CA CYS A 147 -0.96 15.41 -2.19
C CYS A 147 -1.21 13.94 -2.55
N ARG A 148 -1.78 13.71 -3.75
CA ARG A 148 -1.99 12.34 -4.27
C ARG A 148 -0.65 11.61 -4.41
N PHE A 149 -0.69 10.29 -4.44
CA PHE A 149 0.49 9.48 -4.76
C PHE A 149 1.10 9.87 -6.12
N CYS A 150 2.43 9.96 -6.19
CA CYS A 150 3.17 10.05 -7.42
C CYS A 150 3.40 8.65 -8.02
N GLU A 151 3.49 8.60 -9.35
CA GLU A 151 4.04 7.44 -10.04
C GLU A 151 5.55 7.35 -9.77
N HIS A 152 6.01 6.24 -9.19
CA HIS A 152 7.43 6.01 -8.91
C HIS A 152 8.03 5.00 -9.90
N SER A 153 7.36 3.87 -10.11
CA SER A 153 7.71 2.89 -11.14
C SER A 153 6.73 2.94 -12.31
N VAL A 154 7.10 2.34 -13.44
CA VAL A 154 6.11 2.00 -14.47
C VAL A 154 5.11 0.96 -13.94
N TYR A 155 3.89 0.98 -14.49
CA TYR A 155 2.93 -0.11 -14.31
C TYR A 155 3.46 -1.40 -14.95
N VAL A 156 3.31 -2.51 -14.23
CA VAL A 156 3.68 -3.86 -14.71
C VAL A 156 2.42 -4.72 -14.75
N ASP A 157 2.14 -5.27 -15.92
CA ASP A 157 1.00 -6.14 -16.20
C ASP A 157 1.22 -7.61 -15.77
N GLU A 158 2.49 -8.01 -15.69
CA GLU A 158 2.92 -9.37 -15.37
C GLU A 158 4.16 -9.34 -14.44
N PHE A 159 3.91 -9.14 -13.15
CA PHE A 159 4.92 -9.35 -12.11
C PHE A 159 5.30 -10.83 -12.02
N ASP A 160 4.35 -11.73 -12.26
CA ASP A 160 4.67 -13.12 -12.45
C ASP A 160 5.31 -13.34 -13.82
N ASP A 161 6.34 -14.20 -13.89
CA ASP A 161 6.95 -14.60 -15.17
C ASP A 161 6.37 -15.93 -15.67
N PHE A 162 5.16 -16.28 -15.24
CA PHE A 162 4.57 -17.58 -15.50
C PHE A 162 3.70 -17.56 -16.75
N GLU A 163 4.32 -17.93 -17.87
CA GLU A 163 3.66 -17.97 -19.17
C GLU A 163 2.64 -19.11 -19.25
N GLY A 164 1.37 -18.76 -19.52
CA GLY A 164 0.36 -19.70 -20.00
C GLY A 164 -0.53 -20.38 -18.94
N SER A 165 -0.54 -19.90 -17.70
CA SER A 165 -1.59 -20.25 -16.73
C SER A 165 -1.92 -19.12 -15.78
N ASP A 166 -3.02 -19.27 -15.05
CA ASP A 166 -3.45 -18.31 -14.04
C ASP A 166 -2.45 -18.23 -12.87
N SER A 167 -1.92 -17.03 -12.63
CA SER A 167 -1.18 -16.62 -11.44
C SER A 167 -2.12 -15.85 -10.50
N LEU A 168 -2.27 -16.32 -9.27
CA LEU A 168 -3.23 -15.78 -8.30
C LEU A 168 -2.62 -15.61 -6.92
N TRP A 169 -3.33 -14.82 -6.11
CA TRP A 169 -3.08 -14.61 -4.69
C TRP A 169 -1.65 -14.11 -4.47
N PRO A 170 -1.41 -12.83 -4.76
CA PRO A 170 -0.13 -12.24 -4.48
C PRO A 170 0.10 -12.14 -2.98
N GLY A 171 1.35 -12.33 -2.58
CA GLY A 171 1.92 -11.82 -1.33
C GLY A 171 2.97 -10.78 -1.67
N LEU A 172 3.18 -9.80 -0.78
CA LEU A 172 4.09 -8.69 -1.02
C LEU A 172 4.88 -8.38 0.26
N ALA A 173 6.18 -8.12 0.11
CA ALA A 173 7.07 -7.68 1.18
C ALA A 173 8.08 -6.70 0.60
N MET A 174 8.43 -5.66 1.35
CA MET A 174 9.26 -4.56 0.86
C MET A 174 10.33 -4.23 1.89
N PHE A 175 11.58 -4.23 1.44
CA PHE A 175 12.76 -4.00 2.25
C PHE A 175 13.01 -2.51 2.50
N SER A 176 13.81 -2.20 3.52
CA SER A 176 14.13 -0.83 3.91
C SER A 176 14.93 -0.03 2.87
N ASP A 177 15.47 -0.68 1.84
CA ASP A 177 16.19 -0.06 0.72
C ASP A 177 15.33 0.11 -0.54
N GLY A 178 14.04 -0.23 -0.50
CA GLY A 178 13.12 -0.09 -1.63
C GLY A 178 12.97 -1.35 -2.50
N VAL A 179 13.86 -2.34 -2.34
CA VAL A 179 13.70 -3.65 -2.98
C VAL A 179 12.41 -4.29 -2.47
N PHE A 180 11.70 -5.03 -3.32
CA PHE A 180 10.52 -5.77 -2.90
C PHE A 180 10.43 -7.14 -3.55
N ALA A 181 9.72 -8.04 -2.90
CA ALA A 181 9.43 -9.38 -3.37
C ALA A 181 7.93 -9.56 -3.57
N VAL A 182 7.55 -10.27 -4.64
CA VAL A 182 6.18 -10.64 -4.95
C VAL A 182 6.10 -12.17 -5.00
N SER A 183 5.27 -12.75 -4.16
CA SER A 183 4.95 -14.18 -4.22
C SER A 183 3.61 -14.42 -4.89
N TYR A 184 3.41 -15.56 -5.53
CA TYR A 184 2.16 -15.93 -6.20
C TYR A 184 2.01 -17.44 -6.32
N VAL A 185 0.79 -17.92 -6.57
CA VAL A 185 0.52 -19.32 -6.88
C VAL A 185 0.35 -19.49 -8.39
N ALA A 186 1.18 -20.33 -8.99
CA ALA A 186 1.03 -20.76 -10.38
C ALA A 186 0.04 -21.94 -10.46
N LEU A 187 -1.20 -21.69 -10.90
CA LEU A 187 -2.28 -22.68 -10.81
C LEU A 187 -2.07 -23.94 -11.67
N ALA A 188 -1.35 -23.85 -12.79
CA ALA A 188 -1.13 -25.04 -13.64
C ALA A 188 -0.17 -26.06 -13.01
N THR A 189 0.76 -25.60 -12.18
CA THR A 189 1.76 -26.45 -11.52
C THR A 189 1.48 -26.66 -10.03
N GLU A 190 0.54 -25.88 -9.46
CA GLU A 190 0.29 -25.83 -8.03
C GLU A 190 1.55 -25.43 -7.23
N GLU A 191 2.45 -24.65 -7.85
CA GLU A 191 3.68 -24.16 -7.24
C GLU A 191 3.46 -22.78 -6.62
N ILE A 192 4.03 -22.55 -5.43
CA ILE A 192 4.18 -21.21 -4.86
C ILE A 192 5.52 -20.67 -5.34
N ARG A 193 5.53 -19.52 -5.99
CA ARG A 193 6.73 -18.89 -6.53
C ARG A 193 6.91 -17.50 -5.93
N VAL A 194 8.15 -17.00 -5.93
CA VAL A 194 8.51 -15.66 -5.47
C VAL A 194 9.52 -15.03 -6.42
N ARG A 195 9.41 -13.72 -6.62
CA ARG A 195 10.27 -12.94 -7.52
C ARG A 195 10.61 -11.60 -6.87
N TRP A 196 11.81 -11.08 -7.13
CA TRP A 196 12.32 -9.85 -6.54
C TRP A 196 12.51 -8.76 -7.59
N PHE A 197 12.32 -7.52 -7.16
CA PHE A 197 12.34 -6.32 -7.97
C PHE A 197 13.07 -5.19 -7.24
N ASP A 198 13.70 -4.30 -7.99
CA ASP A 198 14.13 -3.00 -7.47
C ASP A 198 12.93 -2.06 -7.24
N ASP A 199 13.18 -0.88 -6.67
CA ASP A 199 12.17 0.16 -6.40
C ASP A 199 11.44 0.66 -7.66
N LEU A 200 12.06 0.54 -8.83
CA LEU A 200 11.47 0.87 -10.13
C LEU A 200 10.74 -0.31 -10.80
N ALA A 201 10.43 -1.37 -10.03
CA ALA A 201 9.76 -2.58 -10.49
C ALA A 201 10.52 -3.36 -11.58
N THR A 202 11.86 -3.22 -11.64
CA THR A 202 12.71 -4.01 -12.53
C THR A 202 13.08 -5.33 -11.87
N PRO A 203 12.84 -6.49 -12.50
CA PRO A 203 13.12 -7.78 -11.89
C PRO A 203 14.61 -8.09 -11.82
N PHE A 204 15.08 -8.62 -10.67
CA PHE A 204 16.45 -9.15 -10.55
C PHE A 204 16.65 -10.49 -11.28
N GLY A 205 15.57 -11.22 -11.54
CA GLY A 205 15.62 -12.54 -12.15
C GLY A 205 14.24 -13.10 -12.49
N ALA A 206 14.23 -14.40 -12.77
CA ALA A 206 13.01 -15.19 -12.95
C ALA A 206 12.37 -15.48 -11.59
N GLY A 207 11.08 -15.81 -11.59
CA GLY A 207 10.38 -16.33 -10.43
C GLY A 207 10.99 -17.66 -9.98
N GLU A 208 11.19 -17.80 -8.68
CA GLU A 208 11.75 -18.99 -8.08
C GLU A 208 10.69 -19.75 -7.29
N GLU A 209 10.65 -21.06 -7.44
CA GLU A 209 9.78 -21.91 -6.63
C GLU A 209 10.20 -21.82 -5.15
N VAL A 210 9.24 -21.54 -4.28
CA VAL A 210 9.45 -21.46 -2.84
C VAL A 210 9.77 -22.84 -2.30
N THR A 211 9.01 -23.88 -2.66
CA THR A 211 9.30 -25.25 -2.22
C THR A 211 8.62 -26.30 -3.10
N ASP A 212 9.33 -27.41 -3.32
CA ASP A 212 8.85 -28.64 -3.95
C ASP A 212 8.43 -29.71 -2.92
N LEU A 213 8.54 -29.41 -1.62
CA LEU A 213 8.34 -30.37 -0.52
C LEU A 213 6.89 -30.42 -0.01
N LEU A 214 6.06 -29.45 -0.40
CA LEU A 214 4.65 -29.39 -0.01
C LEU A 214 3.77 -29.86 -1.16
N THR A 215 2.86 -30.78 -0.86
CA THR A 215 1.79 -31.22 -1.74
C THR A 215 0.48 -30.53 -1.37
N GLU A 216 -0.37 -30.24 -2.37
CA GLU A 216 -1.63 -29.50 -2.20
C GLU A 216 -1.48 -28.20 -1.37
N PRO A 217 -0.59 -27.26 -1.77
CA PRO A 217 -0.52 -25.97 -1.09
C PRO A 217 -1.89 -25.31 -1.14
N THR A 218 -2.38 -24.88 0.02
CA THR A 218 -3.67 -24.22 0.11
C THR A 218 -3.53 -22.73 0.31
N ILE A 219 -4.55 -22.04 -0.20
CA ILE A 219 -4.51 -20.67 -0.69
C ILE A 219 -4.51 -19.62 0.44
N ALA A 220 -4.71 -20.07 1.67
CA ALA A 220 -5.26 -19.21 2.72
C ALA A 220 -4.19 -18.61 3.65
N SER A 221 -2.90 -18.92 3.46
CA SER A 221 -1.79 -18.28 4.17
C SER A 221 -0.67 -17.95 3.18
N GLN A 222 -0.50 -16.66 2.87
CA GLN A 222 0.62 -16.14 2.07
C GLN A 222 1.14 -14.84 2.68
N ALA A 223 1.16 -14.80 4.01
CA ALA A 223 1.90 -13.78 4.71
C ALA A 223 3.36 -13.89 4.29
N MET A 224 3.90 -12.80 3.77
CA MET A 224 5.29 -12.67 3.40
C MET A 224 5.84 -11.48 4.14
N ILE A 225 7.03 -11.64 4.70
CA ILE A 225 7.71 -10.59 5.43
C ILE A 225 9.18 -10.55 5.05
N GLU A 226 9.68 -9.35 4.87
CA GLU A 226 11.08 -9.04 4.65
C GLU A 226 11.91 -9.30 5.91
N THR A 227 13.23 -9.39 5.69
CA THR A 227 14.21 -9.40 6.77
C THR A 227 14.95 -8.07 6.80
N ASP A 228 15.59 -7.77 7.93
CA ASP A 228 16.50 -6.63 8.05
C ASP A 228 17.83 -6.88 7.29
N ASP A 229 18.04 -8.07 6.74
CA ASP A 229 19.24 -8.44 5.97
C ASP A 229 19.12 -8.04 4.50
N LEU A 230 19.70 -6.88 4.19
CA LEU A 230 19.73 -6.31 2.84
C LEU A 230 20.83 -6.89 1.94
N ASP A 231 21.75 -7.72 2.47
CA ASP A 231 22.77 -8.35 1.61
C ASP A 231 22.15 -9.49 0.78
N ASP A 232 21.17 -10.18 1.37
CA ASP A 232 20.53 -11.35 0.78
C ASP A 232 19.07 -11.10 0.36
N HIS A 233 18.41 -10.04 0.82
CA HIS A 233 16.98 -9.77 0.60
C HIS A 233 16.12 -11.02 0.85
N THR A 234 16.37 -11.68 1.98
CA THR A 234 15.64 -12.88 2.37
C THR A 234 14.22 -12.50 2.76
N VAL A 235 13.24 -13.26 2.27
CA VAL A 235 11.85 -13.20 2.73
C VAL A 235 11.49 -14.46 3.51
N TYR A 236 10.66 -14.29 4.53
CA TYR A 236 9.97 -15.39 5.20
C TYR A 236 8.51 -15.43 4.75
N MET A 237 8.02 -16.64 4.55
CA MET A 237 6.64 -16.90 4.14
C MET A 237 5.99 -17.91 5.08
N VAL A 238 4.73 -17.69 5.43
CA VAL A 238 3.90 -18.73 6.06
C VAL A 238 3.12 -19.45 4.98
N LEU A 239 3.30 -20.76 4.91
CA LEU A 239 2.65 -21.64 3.95
C LEU A 239 1.81 -22.67 4.68
N ASN A 240 0.74 -23.14 4.04
CA ASN A 240 -0.01 -24.31 4.49
C ASN A 240 -0.17 -25.34 3.37
N GLY A 241 0.06 -26.61 3.71
CA GLY A 241 0.03 -27.72 2.76
C GLY A 241 0.17 -29.06 3.45
N GLU A 242 0.21 -30.12 2.67
CA GLU A 242 0.44 -31.48 3.14
C GLU A 242 1.89 -31.89 2.85
N ASP A 243 2.66 -32.32 3.86
CA ASP A 243 3.97 -32.94 3.64
C ASP A 243 3.84 -34.47 3.48
N GLU A 244 4.88 -35.14 2.98
CA GLU A 244 4.87 -36.61 2.78
C GLU A 244 4.60 -37.43 4.07
N MET A 245 4.76 -36.81 5.24
CA MET A 245 4.64 -37.46 6.56
C MET A 245 3.31 -37.17 7.26
N SER A 246 2.52 -36.23 6.77
CA SER A 246 1.27 -35.78 7.37
C SER A 246 0.05 -36.38 6.67
N VAL A 247 -1.07 -36.36 7.37
CA VAL A 247 -2.40 -36.73 6.84
C VAL A 247 -3.37 -35.56 6.90
N ASN A 248 -2.89 -34.38 7.30
CA ASN A 248 -3.64 -33.15 7.47
C ASN A 248 -2.80 -31.96 6.99
N ARG A 249 -3.47 -30.82 6.77
CA ARG A 249 -2.79 -29.58 6.38
C ARG A 249 -2.07 -28.96 7.56
N ASP A 250 -0.74 -28.94 7.45
CA ASP A 250 0.18 -28.39 8.43
C ASP A 250 0.61 -26.97 8.02
N VAL A 251 1.18 -26.22 8.96
CA VAL A 251 1.68 -24.86 8.72
C VAL A 251 3.21 -24.91 8.74
N PHE A 252 3.82 -24.27 7.74
CA PHE A 252 5.26 -24.20 7.57
C PHE A 252 5.70 -22.75 7.43
N ALA A 253 6.90 -22.46 7.89
CA ALA A 253 7.62 -21.26 7.52
C ALA A 253 8.62 -21.64 6.43
N ALA A 254 8.71 -20.84 5.38
CA ALA A 254 9.71 -20.95 4.33
C ALA A 254 10.56 -19.68 4.29
N ALA A 255 11.87 -19.80 4.39
CA ALA A 255 12.81 -18.71 4.13
C ALA A 255 13.33 -18.84 2.70
N ARG A 256 13.34 -17.74 1.94
CA ARG A 256 13.85 -17.72 0.56
C ARG A 256 14.61 -16.43 0.28
N ALA A 257 15.76 -16.57 -0.37
CA ALA A 257 16.54 -15.46 -0.92
C ALA A 257 16.80 -15.72 -2.42
N PRO A 258 17.08 -14.67 -3.23
CA PRO A 258 17.41 -14.82 -4.64
C PRO A 258 18.56 -15.81 -4.87
N GLY A 259 18.34 -16.82 -5.71
CA GLY A 259 19.33 -17.84 -6.06
C GLY A 259 19.72 -18.80 -4.95
N LYS A 260 19.07 -18.75 -3.77
CA LYS A 260 19.32 -19.69 -2.66
C LYS A 260 18.16 -20.68 -2.55
N ALA A 261 18.47 -21.91 -2.16
CA ALA A 261 17.45 -22.91 -1.88
C ALA A 261 16.59 -22.46 -0.69
N ALA A 262 15.30 -22.77 -0.71
CA ALA A 262 14.45 -22.46 0.42
C ALA A 262 14.76 -23.34 1.64
N GLU A 263 14.56 -22.75 2.81
CA GLU A 263 14.63 -23.46 4.08
C GLU A 263 13.24 -23.55 4.69
N LEU A 264 12.79 -24.76 5.01
CA LEU A 264 11.45 -24.99 5.57
C LEU A 264 11.52 -25.44 7.02
N ALA A 265 10.65 -24.87 7.83
CA ALA A 265 10.47 -25.22 9.23
C ALA A 265 8.99 -25.47 9.55
N PRO A 266 8.62 -26.63 10.14
CA PRO A 266 7.25 -26.88 10.55
C PRO A 266 6.87 -26.01 11.76
N ILE A 267 5.78 -25.28 11.63
CA ILE A 267 5.22 -24.38 12.66
C ILE A 267 4.16 -25.10 13.48
N TYR A 268 3.25 -25.78 12.79
CA TYR A 268 2.17 -26.54 13.39
C TYR A 268 1.96 -27.84 12.62
N GLN A 269 1.95 -28.95 13.36
CA GLN A 269 1.58 -30.27 12.84
C GLN A 269 0.50 -30.86 13.74
N GLY A 270 -0.73 -30.94 13.25
CA GLY A 270 -1.86 -31.22 14.11
C GLY A 270 -3.00 -32.01 13.46
N PRO A 271 -4.00 -32.41 14.27
CA PRO A 271 -5.09 -33.26 13.81
C PRO A 271 -6.09 -32.52 12.90
N ASN A 272 -6.06 -31.19 12.89
CA ASN A 272 -7.00 -30.35 12.16
C ASN A 272 -6.26 -29.52 11.11
N PRO A 273 -6.82 -29.37 9.91
CA PRO A 273 -6.22 -28.55 8.87
C PRO A 273 -6.29 -27.06 9.24
N VAL A 274 -5.20 -26.35 9.02
CA VAL A 274 -5.15 -24.89 9.14
C VAL A 274 -5.41 -24.26 7.79
N ALA A 275 -6.40 -23.37 7.73
CA ALA A 275 -6.64 -22.56 6.55
C ALA A 275 -5.79 -21.28 6.57
N HIS A 276 -5.85 -20.52 7.65
CA HIS A 276 -5.25 -19.19 7.73
C HIS A 276 -4.19 -19.13 8.82
N ALA A 277 -3.04 -18.59 8.44
CA ALA A 277 -1.91 -18.31 9.28
C ALA A 277 -1.19 -17.07 8.74
N ASP A 278 -0.55 -16.35 9.65
CA ASP A 278 0.13 -15.10 9.37
C ASP A 278 1.36 -15.01 10.29
N MET A 279 2.32 -14.16 9.95
CA MET A 279 3.53 -13.96 10.75
C MET A 279 4.04 -12.52 10.74
N ILE A 280 4.79 -12.20 11.78
CA ILE A 280 5.69 -11.05 11.80
C ILE A 280 7.09 -11.49 12.19
N LEU A 281 8.05 -10.60 11.94
CA LEU A 281 9.44 -10.72 12.34
C LEU A 281 9.85 -9.53 13.22
N ASP A 282 10.72 -9.81 14.19
CA ASP A 282 11.36 -8.86 15.08
C ASP A 282 12.83 -9.22 15.23
N GLY A 283 13.68 -8.71 14.34
CA GLY A 283 15.04 -9.20 14.19
C GLY A 283 15.03 -10.72 13.99
N ALA A 284 15.55 -11.48 14.96
CA ALA A 284 15.59 -12.94 14.90
C ALA A 284 14.33 -13.66 15.46
N ILE A 285 13.34 -12.92 15.95
CA ILE A 285 12.14 -13.50 16.58
C ILE A 285 10.96 -13.45 15.61
N ALA A 286 10.50 -14.60 15.14
CA ALA A 286 9.24 -14.71 14.43
C ALA A 286 8.07 -14.95 15.40
N THR A 287 6.97 -14.23 15.19
CA THR A 287 5.68 -14.55 15.82
C THR A 287 4.71 -15.07 14.77
N TYR A 288 4.18 -16.27 15.01
CA TYR A 288 3.18 -16.91 14.16
C TYR A 288 1.81 -16.84 14.80
N VAL A 289 0.79 -16.60 13.98
CA VAL A 289 -0.62 -16.81 14.33
C VAL A 289 -1.23 -17.85 13.40
N TRP A 290 -2.15 -18.67 13.90
CA TRP A 290 -2.94 -19.56 13.06
C TRP A 290 -4.29 -19.90 13.69
N GLU A 291 -5.24 -20.34 12.85
CA GLU A 291 -6.55 -20.82 13.26
C GLU A 291 -6.63 -22.35 13.28
N ASP A 292 -7.14 -22.91 14.38
CA ASP A 292 -7.42 -24.34 14.55
C ASP A 292 -8.74 -24.55 15.30
N ASP A 293 -9.77 -24.98 14.57
CA ASP A 293 -11.13 -25.28 15.08
C ASP A 293 -11.73 -24.11 15.87
N GLY A 294 -11.62 -22.90 15.31
CA GLY A 294 -12.08 -21.66 15.89
C GLY A 294 -11.20 -21.10 17.01
N ARG A 295 -10.10 -21.76 17.39
CA ARG A 295 -9.08 -21.21 18.28
C ARG A 295 -8.03 -20.46 17.46
N ILE A 296 -7.69 -19.26 17.90
CA ILE A 296 -6.58 -18.48 17.36
C ILE A 296 -5.39 -18.69 18.27
N TYR A 297 -4.31 -19.27 17.74
CA TYR A 297 -3.07 -19.51 18.46
C TYR A 297 -2.00 -18.50 18.10
N LEU A 298 -1.15 -18.18 19.07
CA LEU A 298 0.03 -17.33 18.93
C LEU A 298 1.25 -18.11 19.43
N ARG A 299 2.37 -18.08 18.71
CA ARG A 299 3.61 -18.71 19.17
C ARG A 299 4.85 -18.02 18.60
N ARG A 300 5.92 -18.00 19.40
CA ARG A 300 7.18 -17.34 19.01
C ARG A 300 8.34 -18.29 18.83
N TYR A 301 9.10 -18.04 17.78
CA TYR A 301 10.29 -18.78 17.40
C TYR A 301 11.47 -17.83 17.32
N ASP A 302 12.58 -18.19 17.93
CA ASP A 302 13.84 -17.44 17.86
C ASP A 302 14.79 -18.20 16.94
N PHE A 303 15.18 -17.61 15.81
CA PHE A 303 16.08 -18.21 14.84
C PHE A 303 17.53 -18.35 15.35
N ASP A 304 17.98 -17.48 16.26
CA ASP A 304 19.36 -17.44 16.76
C ASP A 304 19.64 -18.48 17.85
N LEU A 305 18.60 -18.93 18.57
CA LEU A 305 18.74 -19.93 19.63
C LEU A 305 18.96 -21.35 19.08
N LEU A 306 20.24 -21.75 18.97
CA LEU A 306 20.71 -23.13 18.71
C LEU A 306 20.03 -23.86 17.53
N GLY A 307 19.97 -23.21 16.37
CA GLY A 307 19.32 -23.76 15.17
C GLY A 307 17.82 -23.53 15.14
N GLY A 308 17.36 -22.51 15.87
CA GLY A 308 15.99 -22.11 15.98
C GLY A 308 15.24 -22.86 17.08
N SER A 309 14.65 -22.14 18.03
CA SER A 309 13.87 -22.76 19.09
C SER A 309 12.63 -21.96 19.46
N TRP A 310 11.59 -22.70 19.86
CA TRP A 310 10.37 -22.11 20.37
C TRP A 310 10.63 -21.45 21.73
N ILE A 311 10.46 -20.12 21.79
CA ILE A 311 10.67 -19.32 23.00
C ILE A 311 9.49 -19.52 23.96
N THR A 312 8.29 -19.69 23.41
CA THR A 312 7.04 -19.78 24.16
C THR A 312 6.23 -21.02 23.80
N LEU A 313 5.41 -21.46 24.75
CA LEU A 313 4.30 -22.36 24.46
C LEU A 313 3.24 -21.59 23.66
N ALA A 314 2.53 -22.29 22.78
CA ALA A 314 1.42 -21.71 22.05
C ALA A 314 0.38 -21.15 23.04
N GLN A 315 0.02 -19.88 22.87
CA GLN A 315 -0.99 -19.18 23.67
C GLN A 315 -2.24 -18.96 22.83
N THR A 316 -3.40 -18.88 23.48
CA THR A 316 -4.67 -18.62 22.77
C THR A 316 -5.00 -17.14 22.78
N ALA A 317 -5.20 -16.56 21.60
CA ALA A 317 -5.58 -15.15 21.39
C ALA A 317 -7.07 -14.90 21.69
N ASN A 318 -7.95 -15.89 21.53
CA ASN A 318 -9.39 -15.77 21.79
C ASN A 318 -9.83 -16.74 22.91
N PRO A 319 -9.72 -16.37 24.20
CA PRO A 319 -10.01 -17.29 25.31
C PRO A 319 -11.47 -17.78 25.33
N ASN A 320 -12.38 -17.03 24.72
CA ASN A 320 -13.81 -17.36 24.60
C ASN A 320 -14.18 -18.12 23.31
N TYR A 321 -13.21 -18.72 22.60
CA TYR A 321 -13.41 -19.42 21.31
C TYR A 321 -14.58 -20.41 21.29
N ALA A 322 -14.90 -21.05 22.42
CA ALA A 322 -15.99 -22.03 22.51
C ALA A 322 -17.37 -21.40 22.25
N ASN A 323 -17.53 -20.12 22.56
CA ASN A 323 -18.75 -19.36 22.26
C ASN A 323 -18.59 -18.49 21.02
N ARG A 324 -17.38 -17.97 20.79
CA ARG A 324 -17.03 -17.04 19.72
C ARG A 324 -15.79 -17.54 18.96
N PRO A 325 -15.94 -18.55 18.09
CA PRO A 325 -14.83 -19.04 17.28
C PRO A 325 -14.27 -17.91 16.41
N GLY A 326 -12.94 -17.84 16.33
CA GLY A 326 -12.21 -16.89 15.48
C GLY A 326 -11.91 -17.49 14.11
N ARG A 327 -11.78 -16.63 13.10
CA ARG A 327 -11.42 -16.98 11.71
C ARG A 327 -10.54 -15.89 11.11
N ASN A 328 -9.75 -16.26 10.11
CA ASN A 328 -8.91 -15.35 9.33
C ASN A 328 -8.03 -14.46 10.22
N PRO A 329 -7.21 -15.03 11.13
CA PRO A 329 -6.34 -14.23 11.95
C PRO A 329 -5.29 -13.53 11.09
N THR A 330 -4.99 -12.30 11.46
CA THR A 330 -3.89 -11.50 10.91
C THR A 330 -3.19 -10.78 12.05
N LEU A 331 -1.93 -10.41 11.87
CA LEU A 331 -1.20 -9.60 12.84
C LEU A 331 -0.35 -8.56 12.15
N ALA A 332 -0.12 -7.46 12.84
CA ALA A 332 0.89 -6.49 12.44
C ALA A 332 1.66 -6.01 13.67
N ARG A 333 2.86 -5.53 13.39
CA ARG A 333 3.81 -5.04 14.38
C ARG A 333 3.95 -3.52 14.22
N GLY A 334 3.90 -2.82 15.35
CA GLY A 334 4.40 -1.45 15.48
C GLY A 334 5.60 -1.40 16.42
N PRO A 335 6.17 -0.20 16.66
CA PRO A 335 7.39 -0.05 17.44
C PRO A 335 7.30 -0.56 18.90
N GLU A 336 6.13 -0.39 19.54
CA GLU A 336 5.93 -0.72 20.97
C GLU A 336 4.89 -1.83 21.21
N VAL A 337 4.21 -2.26 20.16
CA VAL A 337 3.04 -3.13 20.28
C VAL A 337 2.90 -4.04 19.07
N THR A 338 2.48 -5.28 19.32
CA THR A 338 1.95 -6.15 18.28
C THR A 338 0.47 -6.38 18.52
N VAL A 339 -0.30 -6.36 17.45
CA VAL A 339 -1.76 -6.58 17.50
C VAL A 339 -2.09 -7.75 16.59
N VAL A 340 -2.93 -8.64 17.10
CA VAL A 340 -3.58 -9.69 16.31
C VAL A 340 -5.06 -9.34 16.19
N ALA A 341 -5.63 -9.49 15.00
CA ALA A 341 -7.06 -9.33 14.74
C ALA A 341 -7.65 -10.57 14.08
N TRP A 342 -8.93 -10.82 14.29
CA TRP A 342 -9.68 -11.92 13.67
C TRP A 342 -11.17 -11.61 13.57
N ALA A 343 -11.87 -12.31 12.68
CA ALA A 343 -13.33 -12.30 12.65
C ALA A 343 -13.87 -13.28 13.69
N ALA A 344 -14.72 -12.81 14.61
CA ALA A 344 -15.31 -13.61 15.68
C ALA A 344 -16.83 -13.69 15.51
N CYS A 345 -17.40 -14.89 15.41
CA CYS A 345 -18.83 -15.08 15.19
C CYS A 345 -19.51 -15.79 16.37
N ASP A 346 -20.75 -15.41 16.71
CA ASP A 346 -21.52 -16.08 17.76
C ASP A 346 -21.97 -17.48 17.30
N GLY A 347 -21.19 -18.51 17.65
CA GLY A 347 -21.43 -19.89 17.20
C GLY A 347 -21.18 -20.11 15.70
N VAL A 348 -21.44 -21.33 15.23
CA VAL A 348 -20.97 -21.81 13.90
C VAL A 348 -21.84 -21.35 12.72
N MET A 349 -23.07 -20.89 12.97
CA MET A 349 -24.11 -20.69 11.93
C MET A 349 -24.88 -19.38 12.09
N THR A 350 -24.29 -18.35 12.71
CA THR A 350 -24.93 -17.04 12.80
C THR A 350 -24.19 -16.04 11.94
N ASP A 351 -24.95 -15.11 11.36
CA ASP A 351 -24.42 -13.91 10.71
C ASP A 351 -23.99 -12.86 11.75
N ALA A 352 -23.94 -13.21 13.04
CA ALA A 352 -23.56 -12.30 14.11
C ALA A 352 -22.05 -12.40 14.37
N CYS A 353 -21.28 -11.76 13.48
CA CYS A 353 -19.84 -11.63 13.65
C CYS A 353 -19.45 -10.20 14.08
N ASP A 354 -18.23 -10.08 14.57
CA ASP A 354 -17.53 -8.82 14.86
C ASP A 354 -16.05 -9.01 14.51
N ILE A 355 -15.30 -7.91 14.42
CA ILE A 355 -13.84 -7.95 14.38
C ILE A 355 -13.33 -7.77 15.82
N GLU A 356 -12.50 -8.71 16.26
CA GLU A 356 -11.86 -8.67 17.56
C GLU A 356 -10.36 -8.49 17.41
N LEU A 357 -9.79 -7.65 18.28
CA LEU A 357 -8.37 -7.33 18.33
C LEU A 357 -7.82 -7.71 19.69
N ARG A 358 -6.54 -8.04 19.75
CA ARG A 358 -5.84 -8.23 21.02
C ARG A 358 -4.38 -7.82 20.88
N ARG A 359 -3.96 -6.98 21.82
CA ARG A 359 -2.57 -6.57 21.96
C ARG A 359 -1.77 -7.64 22.68
N PHE A 360 -0.51 -7.78 22.28
CA PHE A 360 0.49 -8.56 22.98
C PHE A 360 1.90 -7.94 22.83
N ASP A 361 2.77 -8.26 23.78
CA ASP A 361 4.16 -7.80 23.87
C ASP A 361 5.10 -8.97 24.23
N ASP A 362 6.36 -8.69 24.56
CA ASP A 362 7.39 -9.66 24.94
C ASP A 362 7.16 -10.41 26.25
N GLY A 363 6.13 -11.27 26.24
CA GLY A 363 5.80 -12.22 27.29
C GLY A 363 4.40 -12.05 27.85
N TRP A 364 3.64 -11.04 27.43
CA TRP A 364 2.28 -10.80 27.89
C TRP A 364 1.30 -10.64 26.73
N VAL A 365 0.11 -11.17 26.93
CA VAL A 365 -1.05 -11.04 26.04
C VAL A 365 -2.15 -10.42 26.89
N GLU A 366 -2.77 -9.34 26.41
CA GLU A 366 -3.83 -8.64 27.13
C GLU A 366 -4.91 -9.58 27.65
N ASP A 367 -5.51 -9.33 28.81
CA ASP A 367 -6.42 -10.30 29.43
C ASP A 367 -7.66 -10.63 28.58
N ALA A 368 -8.14 -9.67 27.78
CA ALA A 368 -9.36 -9.82 26.98
C ALA A 368 -9.20 -9.17 25.59
N PRO A 369 -9.82 -9.75 24.55
CA PRO A 369 -9.95 -9.09 23.25
C PRO A 369 -10.84 -7.85 23.34
N VAL A 370 -10.59 -6.88 22.46
CA VAL A 370 -11.44 -5.71 22.21
C VAL A 370 -12.25 -5.95 20.95
N SER A 371 -13.56 -5.71 21.01
CA SER A 371 -14.46 -5.83 19.85
C SER A 371 -14.76 -4.45 19.25
N LEU A 372 -14.87 -4.38 17.92
CA LEU A 372 -15.25 -3.15 17.22
C LEU A 372 -16.74 -2.78 17.41
N ASN A 373 -17.57 -3.67 17.94
CA ASN A 373 -19.00 -3.48 18.17
C ASN A 373 -19.79 -3.23 16.88
N LEU A 374 -19.48 -4.02 15.85
CA LEU A 374 -20.09 -3.90 14.53
C LEU A 374 -21.54 -4.42 14.49
N GLN A 375 -22.25 -4.08 13.41
CA GLN A 375 -23.59 -4.63 13.17
C GLN A 375 -23.51 -6.11 12.77
N PRO A 376 -24.44 -6.98 13.19
CA PRO A 376 -24.40 -8.41 12.87
C PRO A 376 -24.37 -8.69 11.35
N HIS A 377 -23.18 -8.99 10.80
CA HIS A 377 -22.98 -9.51 9.45
C HIS A 377 -21.83 -10.53 9.43
N PRO A 378 -21.73 -11.37 8.38
CA PRO A 378 -20.52 -12.10 8.09
C PRO A 378 -19.39 -11.13 7.71
N TYR A 379 -18.30 -11.21 8.47
CA TYR A 379 -17.05 -10.50 8.21
C TYR A 379 -15.96 -11.50 7.84
N GLY A 380 -15.07 -11.11 6.95
CA GLY A 380 -13.96 -11.95 6.49
C GLY A 380 -12.75 -11.13 6.10
N ASP A 381 -11.61 -11.82 6.07
CA ASP A 381 -10.32 -11.31 5.59
C ASP A 381 -9.91 -9.95 6.18
N PRO A 382 -9.91 -9.79 7.53
CA PRO A 382 -9.37 -8.57 8.12
C PRO A 382 -7.87 -8.46 7.79
N GLN A 383 -7.40 -7.26 7.46
CA GLN A 383 -5.99 -6.87 7.39
C GLN A 383 -5.77 -5.69 8.33
N LEU A 384 -4.57 -5.53 8.87
CA LEU A 384 -4.24 -4.38 9.71
C LEU A 384 -2.82 -3.86 9.48
N ALA A 385 -2.62 -2.59 9.83
CA ALA A 385 -1.30 -1.96 9.92
C ALA A 385 -1.24 -1.08 11.16
N ILE A 386 -0.03 -0.91 11.72
CA ILE A 386 0.21 -0.11 12.93
C ILE A 386 1.14 1.03 12.56
N ALA A 387 0.72 2.27 12.81
CA ALA A 387 1.57 3.45 12.65
C ALA A 387 2.56 3.59 13.82
N ASP A 388 3.60 4.42 13.63
CA ASP A 388 4.62 4.64 14.65
C ASP A 388 4.08 5.23 15.96
N ASP A 389 2.97 5.97 15.89
CA ASP A 389 2.27 6.49 17.07
C ASP A 389 1.37 5.47 17.78
N GLY A 390 1.34 4.22 17.30
CA GLY A 390 0.60 3.11 17.88
C GLY A 390 -0.84 2.98 17.41
N ARG A 391 -1.37 3.92 16.59
CA ARG A 391 -2.71 3.76 16.00
C ARG A 391 -2.73 2.56 15.06
N VAL A 392 -3.87 1.88 15.03
CA VAL A 392 -4.05 0.67 14.21
C VAL A 392 -5.17 0.93 13.22
N ALA A 393 -4.86 0.81 11.93
CA ALA A 393 -5.85 0.81 10.87
C ALA A 393 -6.23 -0.62 10.51
N LEU A 394 -7.52 -0.84 10.24
CA LEU A 394 -8.06 -2.13 9.85
C LEU A 394 -8.90 -1.98 8.60
N THR A 395 -8.87 -3.00 7.75
CA THR A 395 -9.80 -3.18 6.64
C THR A 395 -10.33 -4.60 6.61
N TRP A 396 -11.58 -4.80 6.18
CA TRP A 396 -12.18 -6.13 6.07
C TRP A 396 -13.33 -6.15 5.08
N THR A 397 -13.71 -7.35 4.67
CA THR A 397 -14.88 -7.57 3.80
C THR A 397 -16.11 -7.91 4.62
N ARG A 398 -17.23 -7.29 4.28
CA ARG A 398 -18.57 -7.60 4.80
C ARG A 398 -19.44 -8.17 3.69
N LEU A 399 -20.21 -9.20 4.01
CA LEU A 399 -21.25 -9.75 3.13
C LEU A 399 -22.63 -9.33 3.62
N ASP A 400 -23.40 -8.61 2.81
CA ASP A 400 -24.77 -8.22 3.11
C ASP A 400 -25.71 -8.67 1.99
N ASN A 401 -26.49 -9.74 2.23
CA ASN A 401 -27.48 -10.25 1.27
C ASN A 401 -26.95 -10.51 -0.15
N GLY A 402 -25.67 -10.91 -0.28
CA GLY A 402 -25.00 -11.14 -1.57
C GLY A 402 -24.24 -9.94 -2.11
N ASN A 403 -24.44 -8.75 -1.54
CA ASN A 403 -23.59 -7.58 -1.77
C ASN A 403 -22.30 -7.71 -0.95
N ARG A 404 -21.14 -7.49 -1.58
CA ARG A 404 -19.87 -7.43 -0.88
C ARG A 404 -19.49 -5.96 -0.67
N GLU A 405 -18.95 -5.68 0.50
CA GLU A 405 -18.57 -4.34 0.94
C GLU A 405 -17.18 -4.39 1.55
N VAL A 406 -16.39 -3.36 1.32
CA VAL A 406 -15.09 -3.13 1.97
C VAL A 406 -15.29 -2.06 3.03
N TRP A 407 -14.91 -2.38 4.26
CA TRP A 407 -15.05 -1.54 5.44
C TRP A 407 -13.70 -1.28 6.06
N ALA A 408 -13.58 -0.15 6.74
CA ALA A 408 -12.38 0.21 7.48
C ALA A 408 -12.72 0.76 8.87
N ALA A 409 -11.73 0.71 9.77
CA ALA A 409 -11.72 1.39 11.05
C ALA A 409 -10.30 1.80 11.41
N ILE A 410 -10.18 2.82 12.26
CA ILE A 410 -8.95 3.15 12.97
C ILE A 410 -9.24 3.05 14.46
N VAL A 411 -8.32 2.47 15.20
CA VAL A 411 -8.35 2.41 16.67
C VAL A 411 -7.07 3.05 17.22
N ASP A 412 -7.13 3.57 18.44
CA ASP A 412 -5.98 4.14 19.11
C ASP A 412 -5.00 3.05 19.60
N ALA A 413 -3.90 3.47 20.24
CA ALA A 413 -2.87 2.58 20.76
C ALA A 413 -3.36 1.64 21.89
N GLU A 414 -4.50 1.96 22.50
CA GLU A 414 -5.22 1.16 23.49
C GLU A 414 -6.34 0.31 22.87
N LEU A 415 -6.39 0.23 21.53
CA LEU A 415 -7.40 -0.48 20.73
C LEU A 415 -8.82 0.07 20.91
N ALA A 416 -8.98 1.29 21.45
CA ALA A 416 -10.28 1.92 21.52
C ALA A 416 -10.65 2.51 20.14
N PRO A 417 -11.89 2.32 19.66
CA PRO A 417 -12.32 2.88 18.38
C PRO A 417 -12.13 4.39 18.28
N ASP A 418 -11.36 4.83 17.28
CA ASP A 418 -11.21 6.23 16.90
C ASP A 418 -12.27 6.57 15.84
N GLY A 419 -13.46 6.92 16.31
CA GLY A 419 -14.63 7.09 15.46
C GLY A 419 -15.37 5.78 15.17
N ALA A 420 -16.31 5.83 14.22
CA ALA A 420 -17.05 4.66 13.79
C ALA A 420 -16.36 4.00 12.61
N ALA A 421 -16.43 2.66 12.53
CA ALA A 421 -16.11 1.96 11.31
C ALA A 421 -16.92 2.55 10.13
N TRP A 422 -16.27 2.75 8.99
CA TRP A 422 -16.87 3.37 7.81
C TRP A 422 -16.77 2.47 6.58
N LEU A 423 -17.67 2.72 5.63
CA LEU A 423 -17.71 2.02 4.36
C LEU A 423 -16.70 2.66 3.41
N LEU A 424 -15.70 1.90 2.94
CA LEU A 424 -14.82 2.32 1.84
C LEU A 424 -15.55 2.23 0.51
N GLN A 425 -16.16 1.06 0.25
CA GLN A 425 -17.00 0.83 -0.92
C GLN A 425 -18.02 -0.29 -0.67
N GLY A 426 -19.25 -0.11 -1.18
CA GLY A 426 -20.24 -1.17 -1.28
C GLY A 426 -20.68 -1.39 -2.72
N GLY A 427 -21.53 -2.40 -2.96
CA GLY A 427 -22.04 -2.67 -4.30
C GLY A 427 -21.12 -3.56 -5.13
N LEU A 428 -20.17 -4.27 -4.50
CA LEU A 428 -19.22 -5.14 -5.18
C LEU A 428 -19.86 -6.51 -5.45
N GLU A 429 -20.85 -6.55 -6.34
CA GLU A 429 -21.60 -7.76 -6.72
C GLU A 429 -20.76 -8.73 -7.59
N THR A 430 -19.70 -9.30 -7.01
CA THR A 430 -18.72 -10.12 -7.72
C THR A 430 -18.71 -11.56 -7.18
N PRO A 431 -18.39 -12.57 -8.02
CA PRO A 431 -18.30 -13.95 -7.56
C PRO A 431 -17.13 -14.18 -6.60
N LEU A 432 -16.05 -13.39 -6.74
CA LEU A 432 -14.86 -13.45 -5.89
C LEU A 432 -15.02 -12.50 -4.70
N SER A 433 -14.50 -12.88 -3.53
CA SER A 433 -14.45 -11.95 -2.39
C SER A 433 -13.41 -10.87 -2.68
N PRO A 434 -13.73 -9.56 -2.64
CA PRO A 434 -12.68 -8.56 -2.67
C PRO A 434 -11.85 -8.74 -1.40
N THR A 435 -10.53 -8.72 -1.55
CA THR A 435 -9.61 -8.68 -0.41
C THR A 435 -8.89 -7.35 -0.53
N SER A 436 -9.16 -6.50 0.45
CA SER A 436 -8.50 -5.20 0.64
C SER A 436 -7.26 -5.37 1.50
N ASP A 437 -6.36 -4.40 1.43
CA ASP A 437 -5.20 -4.32 2.31
C ASP A 437 -5.04 -2.90 2.88
N VAL A 438 -4.22 -2.75 3.91
CA VAL A 438 -3.91 -1.47 4.54
C VAL A 438 -2.44 -1.42 4.96
N VAL A 439 -1.80 -0.28 4.73
CA VAL A 439 -0.42 -0.03 5.19
C VAL A 439 -0.34 1.28 5.97
N ALA A 440 0.55 1.34 6.96
CA ALA A 440 0.86 2.55 7.71
C ALA A 440 2.04 3.25 7.03
N LEU A 441 1.91 4.53 6.75
CA LEU A 441 2.90 5.35 6.07
C LEU A 441 3.78 6.09 7.08
N GLU A 442 5.04 6.37 6.73
CA GLU A 442 6.01 7.03 7.63
C GLU A 442 5.62 8.46 8.05
N ASP A 443 4.73 9.10 7.29
CA ASP A 443 4.15 10.39 7.66
C ASP A 443 3.02 10.31 8.71
N GLY A 444 2.73 9.11 9.22
CA GLY A 444 1.72 8.86 10.25
C GLY A 444 0.30 8.68 9.71
N THR A 445 0.12 8.55 8.40
CA THR A 445 -1.19 8.25 7.79
C THR A 445 -1.30 6.78 7.37
N PHE A 446 -2.45 6.39 6.84
CA PHE A 446 -2.71 5.02 6.37
C PHE A 446 -3.19 5.03 4.93
N ALA A 447 -2.68 4.10 4.11
CA ALA A 447 -3.20 3.84 2.77
C ALA A 447 -4.03 2.55 2.77
N PHE A 448 -5.21 2.61 2.15
CA PHE A 448 -6.15 1.49 2.01
C PHE A 448 -6.32 1.17 0.53
N GLY A 449 -6.10 -0.09 0.15
CA GLY A 449 -6.21 -0.56 -1.23
C GLY A 449 -7.29 -1.63 -1.36
N TRP A 450 -8.12 -1.58 -2.40
CA TRP A 450 -9.13 -2.61 -2.64
C TRP A 450 -9.52 -2.76 -4.12
N PRO A 451 -9.94 -3.97 -4.55
CA PRO A 451 -10.32 -4.20 -5.93
C PRO A 451 -11.81 -3.88 -6.20
N ASP A 452 -12.10 -3.39 -7.40
CA ASP A 452 -13.44 -3.20 -7.94
C ASP A 452 -13.55 -3.86 -9.32
N ALA A 453 -14.01 -5.11 -9.31
CA ALA A 453 -14.16 -5.91 -10.52
C ALA A 453 -15.38 -5.50 -11.38
N LEU A 454 -16.27 -4.62 -10.91
CA LEU A 454 -17.37 -4.10 -11.72
C LEU A 454 -16.93 -2.89 -12.55
N ALA A 455 -16.07 -2.06 -11.97
CA ALA A 455 -15.47 -0.91 -12.65
C ALA A 455 -14.12 -1.24 -13.32
N ASN A 456 -13.64 -2.49 -13.22
CA ASN A 456 -12.37 -2.94 -13.80
C ASN A 456 -11.17 -2.09 -13.36
N ARG A 457 -11.07 -1.89 -12.04
CA ARG A 457 -10.06 -1.03 -11.42
C ARG A 457 -9.68 -1.50 -10.02
N VAL A 458 -8.51 -1.06 -9.56
CA VAL A 458 -8.11 -1.09 -8.15
C VAL A 458 -8.16 0.33 -7.62
N HIS A 459 -8.59 0.48 -6.38
CA HIS A 459 -8.64 1.76 -5.68
C HIS A 459 -7.56 1.81 -4.61
N ILE A 460 -7.01 3.00 -4.37
CA ILE A 460 -6.16 3.30 -3.21
C ILE A 460 -6.55 4.65 -2.65
N ARG A 461 -6.69 4.76 -1.32
CA ARG A 461 -7.00 6.01 -0.62
C ARG A 461 -6.20 6.15 0.65
N ARG A 462 -5.83 7.39 0.98
CA ARG A 462 -5.03 7.73 2.15
C ARG A 462 -5.86 8.48 3.21
N PHE A 463 -5.72 8.10 4.47
CA PHE A 463 -6.47 8.66 5.58
C PHE A 463 -5.57 8.91 6.79
N ILE A 464 -5.79 10.03 7.49
CA ILE A 464 -5.16 10.29 8.79
C ILE A 464 -6.00 9.66 9.90
N GLY A 465 -7.33 9.79 9.84
CA GLY A 465 -8.28 9.32 10.84
C GLY A 465 -9.66 9.04 10.23
N ALA A 466 -10.61 8.52 11.01
CA ALA A 466 -11.92 8.07 10.50
C ALA A 466 -12.75 9.18 9.82
N ASP A 467 -12.54 10.44 10.19
CA ASP A 467 -13.27 11.61 9.67
C ASP A 467 -12.42 12.54 8.79
N THR A 468 -11.15 12.20 8.50
CA THR A 468 -10.22 13.11 7.80
C THR A 468 -9.39 12.37 6.76
N PRO A 469 -9.82 12.36 5.49
CA PRO A 469 -8.93 12.01 4.39
C PRO A 469 -7.88 13.12 4.20
N LEU A 470 -6.63 12.73 3.95
CA LEU A 470 -5.72 13.62 3.24
C LEU A 470 -6.09 13.45 1.76
N VAL A 471 -6.49 14.57 1.13
CA VAL A 471 -6.88 14.71 -0.28
C VAL A 471 -8.25 14.12 -0.66
N THR A 472 -9.33 14.90 -0.53
CA THR A 472 -10.63 14.59 -1.17
C THR A 472 -10.72 14.98 -2.64
N ASP A 473 -9.79 15.81 -3.12
CA ASP A 473 -9.99 16.51 -4.41
C ASP A 473 -9.16 15.92 -5.57
N VAL A 474 -8.33 14.90 -5.32
CA VAL A 474 -7.62 14.12 -6.37
C VAL A 474 -7.45 12.63 -6.01
N GLY A 475 -8.00 12.19 -4.87
CA GLY A 475 -7.87 10.82 -4.39
C GLY A 475 -8.96 9.91 -4.95
N ASP A 476 -8.70 9.28 -6.09
CA ASP A 476 -9.39 8.01 -6.40
C ASP A 476 -8.67 7.05 -7.36
N GLU A 477 -7.60 7.46 -8.04
CA GLU A 477 -7.00 6.61 -9.06
C GLU A 477 -5.49 6.76 -8.99
N ALA A 478 -4.80 5.76 -8.46
CA ALA A 478 -3.53 5.45 -9.08
C ALA A 478 -3.82 5.25 -10.59
N PRO A 479 -3.04 5.83 -11.50
CA PRO A 479 -3.34 5.94 -12.93
C PRO A 479 -3.18 4.61 -13.67
N TRP A 480 -3.60 3.52 -13.04
CA TRP A 480 -3.48 2.18 -13.59
C TRP A 480 -4.37 2.05 -14.84
N PRO A 481 -3.87 1.36 -15.87
CA PRO A 481 -4.72 0.92 -16.96
C PRO A 481 -5.93 0.14 -16.44
N THR A 482 -7.01 0.10 -17.23
CA THR A 482 -8.17 -0.74 -16.93
C THR A 482 -7.71 -2.19 -16.73
N THR A 483 -8.02 -2.77 -15.58
CA THR A 483 -7.70 -4.16 -15.23
C THR A 483 -8.97 -4.99 -15.24
N ASP A 484 -8.98 -6.12 -15.94
CA ASP A 484 -10.18 -6.94 -16.03
C ASP A 484 -10.31 -7.86 -14.81
N LEU A 485 -11.45 -7.78 -14.11
CA LEU A 485 -11.74 -8.58 -12.91
C LEU A 485 -10.63 -8.57 -11.83
N PRO A 486 -10.16 -7.40 -11.37
CA PRO A 486 -9.19 -7.31 -10.28
C PRO A 486 -9.72 -7.96 -9.00
N TYR A 487 -8.80 -8.57 -8.28
CA TYR A 487 -9.04 -9.37 -7.10
C TYR A 487 -7.76 -9.41 -6.24
N TRP A 488 -7.92 -9.55 -4.93
CA TRP A 488 -6.82 -9.77 -3.98
C TRP A 488 -5.70 -8.73 -4.02
N VAL A 489 -5.93 -7.57 -3.41
CA VAL A 489 -4.92 -6.51 -3.28
C VAL A 489 -3.97 -6.84 -2.13
N ARG A 490 -2.68 -6.56 -2.33
CA ARG A 490 -1.65 -6.51 -1.30
C ARG A 490 -0.83 -5.25 -1.44
N MET A 491 -0.41 -4.71 -0.30
CA MET A 491 0.41 -3.51 -0.22
C MET A 491 1.55 -3.71 0.76
N ALA A 492 2.69 -3.10 0.46
CA ALA A 492 3.84 -3.00 1.36
C ALA A 492 4.46 -1.62 1.20
N THR A 493 5.13 -1.15 2.24
CA THR A 493 5.68 0.20 2.28
C THR A 493 7.01 0.22 3.01
N SER A 494 7.86 1.16 2.61
CA SER A 494 9.16 1.42 3.21
C SER A 494 9.61 2.81 2.75
N GLY A 495 10.08 3.65 3.67
CA GLY A 495 10.36 5.05 3.36
C GLY A 495 9.10 5.77 2.90
N ASN A 496 9.23 6.52 1.80
CA ASN A 496 8.17 7.22 1.12
C ASN A 496 7.56 6.43 -0.05
N LEU A 497 7.78 5.11 -0.11
CA LEU A 497 7.33 4.26 -1.20
C LEU A 497 6.21 3.31 -0.74
N VAL A 498 5.28 3.03 -1.64
CA VAL A 498 4.23 2.02 -1.48
C VAL A 498 4.17 1.16 -2.73
N ALA A 499 4.47 -0.12 -2.59
CA ALA A 499 4.21 -1.11 -3.62
C ALA A 499 2.77 -1.62 -3.49
N VAL A 500 2.06 -1.68 -4.62
CA VAL A 500 0.67 -2.18 -4.68
C VAL A 500 0.59 -3.25 -5.75
N VAL A 501 0.15 -4.45 -5.37
CA VAL A 501 -0.04 -5.57 -6.30
C VAL A 501 -1.42 -6.19 -6.16
N TRP A 502 -1.94 -6.78 -7.24
CA TRP A 502 -3.21 -7.49 -7.24
C TRP A 502 -3.24 -8.60 -8.30
N SER A 503 -4.18 -9.54 -8.16
CA SER A 503 -4.53 -10.45 -9.24
C SER A 503 -5.53 -9.79 -10.19
N GLY A 504 -5.27 -9.80 -11.49
CA GLY A 504 -6.18 -9.30 -12.51
C GLY A 504 -6.03 -10.09 -13.79
N LYS A 505 -6.99 -10.00 -14.70
CA LYS A 505 -6.85 -10.65 -16.01
C LYS A 505 -6.06 -9.78 -16.97
N SER A 506 -5.05 -10.40 -17.59
CA SER A 506 -4.39 -9.94 -18.81
C SER A 506 -4.57 -11.00 -19.87
N ASP A 507 -5.01 -10.62 -21.09
CA ASP A 507 -5.24 -11.55 -22.21
C ASP A 507 -6.09 -12.81 -21.90
N ASN A 508 -7.05 -12.68 -20.97
CA ASN A 508 -7.94 -13.73 -20.44
C ASN A 508 -7.29 -14.76 -19.48
N VAL A 509 -6.07 -14.52 -19.04
CA VAL A 509 -5.37 -15.29 -18.00
C VAL A 509 -5.20 -14.40 -16.78
N PHE A 510 -5.36 -14.95 -15.57
CA PHE A 510 -5.04 -14.19 -14.37
C PHE A 510 -3.53 -14.02 -14.24
N GLN A 511 -3.09 -12.78 -14.07
CA GLN A 511 -1.72 -12.37 -13.85
C GLN A 511 -1.62 -11.50 -12.60
N ILE A 512 -0.41 -11.34 -12.08
CA ILE A 512 -0.11 -10.41 -11.00
C ILE A 512 0.27 -9.07 -11.61
N GLN A 513 -0.52 -8.05 -11.29
CA GLN A 513 -0.38 -6.69 -11.79
C GLN A 513 -0.02 -5.76 -10.63
N GLY A 514 0.56 -4.60 -10.92
CA GLY A 514 0.92 -3.66 -9.86
C GLY A 514 1.75 -2.47 -10.30
N GLN A 515 2.14 -1.67 -9.31
CA GLN A 515 3.03 -0.51 -9.48
C GLN A 515 3.61 -0.10 -8.12
N VAL A 516 4.77 0.55 -8.14
CA VAL A 516 5.32 1.29 -7.00
C VAL A 516 4.96 2.76 -7.12
N LEU A 517 4.44 3.31 -6.03
CA LEU A 517 4.05 4.71 -5.89
C LEU A 517 4.93 5.39 -4.84
N SER A 518 5.02 6.71 -4.88
CA SER A 518 5.62 7.50 -3.80
C SER A 518 4.63 8.52 -3.22
N PHE A 519 4.82 8.89 -1.96
CA PHE A 519 3.94 9.79 -1.22
C PHE A 519 4.68 10.78 -0.34
#